data_AF-A0A367JAQ1-F1
#
_entry.id   AF-A0A367JAQ1-F1
#
_cell.length_a   1.000
_cell.length_b   1.000
_cell.length_c   1.000
_cell.angle_alpha   90.00
_cell.angle_beta   90.00
_cell.angle_gamma   90.00
#
_symmetry.space_group_name_H-M   'P 1'
#
loop_
_entity.id
_entity.type
_entity.pdbx_description
1 polymer ?
#
loop_
_entity_poly.entity_id
_entity_poly.type
_entity_poly.pdbx_seq_one_letter_code
_entity_poly.pdbx_strand_id
1 'polypeptide(L)'
;MSYSRKPSSVSVGNERHHPHTLSTLDFQGASSAAAAKAMKSELSKLSAQIENEEERKYFTQEMDGFYMLFTRYLDEKAKGKKLNWEKIQTPSSEQIIPYAQLSECNQTGDLEKLAVLKLNGGLGTTMGC
;
A
#
# COMPACT_ATOMS: atom_id res chain seq x y z
N MET A 1 45.53 -21.15 -26.78
CA MET A 1 44.45 -21.27 -27.78
C MET A 1 43.26 -20.48 -27.31
N SER A 2 43.06 -19.33 -27.95
CA SER A 2 42.06 -18.31 -27.73
C SER A 2 40.77 -18.63 -28.47
N TYR A 3 39.61 -18.49 -27.84
CA TYR A 3 38.38 -18.15 -28.55
C TYR A 3 37.55 -17.16 -27.72
N SER A 4 37.65 -15.89 -28.11
CA SER A 4 36.67 -14.84 -27.78
C SER A 4 35.35 -15.12 -28.50
N ARG A 5 34.22 -15.00 -27.80
CA ARG A 5 32.91 -14.76 -28.42
C ARG A 5 32.46 -13.34 -28.07
N LYS A 6 32.26 -12.52 -29.11
CA LYS A 6 31.64 -11.19 -29.04
C LYS A 6 30.18 -11.30 -28.60
N PRO A 7 29.63 -10.32 -27.86
CA PRO A 7 28.20 -10.25 -27.59
C PRO A 7 27.43 -9.74 -28.82
N SER A 8 26.36 -10.44 -29.17
CA SER A 8 25.36 -10.02 -30.16
C SER A 8 24.46 -8.94 -29.58
N SER A 9 24.44 -7.78 -30.22
CA SER A 9 23.56 -6.65 -29.91
C SER A 9 22.11 -6.97 -30.32
N VAL A 10 21.24 -7.17 -29.34
CA VAL A 10 19.78 -7.08 -29.54
C VAL A 10 19.34 -5.73 -28.99
N SER A 11 18.99 -4.82 -29.90
CA SER A 11 18.35 -3.54 -29.60
C SER A 11 16.92 -3.79 -29.13
N VAL A 12 16.71 -3.86 -27.81
CA VAL A 12 15.36 -3.79 -27.23
C VAL A 12 14.98 -2.32 -27.16
N GLY A 13 13.84 -2.00 -27.77
CA GLY A 13 13.34 -0.64 -28.00
C GLY A 13 13.40 0.23 -26.75
N ASN A 14 14.02 1.39 -26.92
CA ASN A 14 13.98 2.50 -25.98
C ASN A 14 12.52 2.99 -25.89
N GLU A 15 11.78 2.56 -24.86
CA GLU A 15 10.52 3.21 -24.50
C GLU A 15 10.84 4.69 -24.25
N ARG A 16 10.44 5.56 -25.19
CA ARG A 16 10.64 6.99 -25.09
C ARG A 16 9.78 7.51 -23.94
N HIS A 17 10.37 7.55 -22.75
CA HIS A 17 9.78 8.24 -21.60
C HIS A 17 9.87 9.74 -21.90
N HIS A 18 8.77 10.33 -22.37
CA HIS A 18 8.68 11.78 -22.49
C HIS A 18 8.69 12.36 -21.07
N PRO A 19 9.68 13.17 -20.69
CA PRO A 19 9.65 13.83 -19.39
C PRO A 19 8.41 14.72 -19.36
N HIS A 20 7.55 14.51 -18.37
CA HIS A 20 6.39 15.37 -18.14
C HIS A 20 6.89 16.81 -18.03
N THR A 21 6.31 17.71 -18.83
CA THR A 21 6.60 19.14 -18.73
C THR A 21 6.19 19.65 -17.35
N LEU A 22 6.89 20.65 -16.80
CA LEU A 22 6.53 21.26 -15.50
C LEU A 22 5.04 21.64 -15.44
N SER A 23 4.50 22.16 -16.54
CA SER A 23 3.07 22.47 -16.70
C SER A 23 2.13 21.26 -16.56
N THR A 24 2.55 20.06 -16.97
CA THR A 24 1.75 18.84 -16.84
C THR A 24 1.72 18.36 -15.38
N LEU A 25 2.84 18.47 -14.66
CA LEU A 25 2.92 18.10 -13.24
C LEU A 25 2.11 19.06 -12.37
N ASP A 26 2.20 20.36 -12.63
CA ASP A 26 1.42 21.39 -11.93
C ASP A 26 -0.08 21.21 -12.16
N PHE A 27 -0.49 20.87 -13.39
CA PHE A 27 -1.89 20.57 -13.71
C PHE A 27 -2.39 19.31 -12.98
N GLN A 28 -1.59 18.24 -12.94
CA GLN A 28 -1.93 17.02 -12.22
C GLN A 28 -2.01 17.24 -10.70
N GLY A 29 -1.11 18.05 -10.14
CA GLY A 29 -1.15 18.46 -8.73
C GLY A 29 -2.39 19.28 -8.39
N ALA A 30 -2.72 20.28 -9.21
CA ALA A 30 -3.92 21.09 -9.05
C ALA A 30 -5.21 20.26 -9.18
N SER A 31 -5.26 19.34 -10.14
CA SER A 31 -6.37 18.39 -10.32
C SER A 31 -6.54 17.47 -9.10
N SER A 32 -5.43 16.95 -8.57
CA SER A 32 -5.44 16.08 -7.38
C SER A 32 -5.89 16.82 -6.12
N ALA A 33 -5.43 18.07 -5.93
CA ALA A 33 -5.86 18.91 -4.81
C ALA A 33 -7.36 19.24 -4.86
N ALA A 34 -7.89 19.52 -6.05
CA ALA A 34 -9.32 19.73 -6.26
C ALA A 34 -10.14 18.47 -5.93
N ALA A 35 -9.69 17.31 -6.40
CA ALA A 35 -10.33 16.02 -6.10
C ALA A 35 -10.31 15.69 -4.60
N ALA A 36 -9.20 15.92 -3.91
CA ALA A 36 -9.08 15.74 -2.46
C ALA A 36 -10.07 16.66 -1.70
N LYS A 37 -10.14 17.94 -2.07
CA LYS A 37 -11.07 18.88 -1.43
C LYS A 37 -12.52 18.48 -1.63
N ALA A 38 -12.89 18.07 -2.85
CA ALA A 38 -14.23 17.57 -3.14
C ALA A 38 -14.56 16.33 -2.29
N MET A 39 -13.65 15.35 -2.24
CA MET A 39 -13.82 14.13 -1.44
C MET A 39 -14.03 14.45 0.05
N LYS A 40 -13.22 15.34 0.63
CA LYS A 40 -13.36 15.74 2.03
C LYS A 40 -14.75 16.33 2.30
N SER A 41 -15.25 17.18 1.40
CA SER A 41 -16.58 17.76 1.54
C SER A 41 -17.69 16.72 1.50
N GLU A 42 -17.60 15.72 0.62
CA GLU A 42 -18.61 14.66 0.52
C GLU A 42 -18.57 13.73 1.74
N LEU A 43 -17.39 13.39 2.25
CA LEU A 43 -17.25 12.59 3.46
C LEU A 43 -17.84 13.32 4.68
N SER A 44 -17.64 14.63 4.80
CA SER A 44 -18.27 15.42 5.87
C SER A 44 -19.79 15.43 5.77
N LYS A 45 -20.35 15.49 4.54
CA LYS A 45 -21.80 15.39 4.34
C LYS A 45 -22.31 14.00 4.72
N LEU A 46 -21.57 12.94 4.40
CA LEU A 46 -21.94 11.57 4.73
C LEU A 46 -21.95 11.35 6.26
N SER A 47 -20.90 11.80 6.97
CA SER A 47 -20.88 11.73 8.43
C SER A 47 -22.02 12.51 9.09
N ALA A 48 -22.45 13.63 8.49
CA ALA A 48 -23.56 14.43 9.01
C ALA A 48 -24.93 13.74 8.92
N GLN A 49 -25.07 12.69 8.10
CA GLN A 49 -26.31 11.91 7.98
C GLN A 49 -26.52 10.94 9.14
N ILE A 50 -25.51 10.72 9.98
CA ILE A 50 -25.61 9.83 11.14
C ILE A 50 -26.19 10.61 12.32
N GLU A 51 -27.37 10.18 12.77
CA GLU A 51 -28.13 10.82 13.85
C GLU A 51 -27.49 10.57 15.22
N ASN A 52 -27.05 9.33 15.46
CA ASN A 52 -26.42 8.94 16.72
C ASN A 52 -25.01 9.54 16.82
N GLU A 53 -24.74 10.29 17.88
CA GLU A 53 -23.48 11.00 18.06
C GLU A 53 -22.26 10.06 18.25
N GLU A 54 -22.46 8.93 18.93
CA GLU A 54 -21.41 7.94 19.17
C GLU A 54 -21.05 7.20 17.88
N GLU A 55 -22.05 6.72 17.13
CA GLU A 55 -21.84 6.10 15.82
C GLU A 55 -21.22 7.08 14.82
N ARG A 56 -21.68 8.34 14.83
CA ARG A 56 -21.12 9.40 13.99
C ARG A 56 -19.65 9.62 14.28
N LYS A 57 -19.23 9.56 15.55
CA LYS A 57 -17.82 9.70 15.94
C LYS A 57 -16.98 8.56 15.37
N TYR A 58 -17.42 7.30 15.52
CA TYR A 58 -16.71 6.15 14.97
C TYR A 58 -16.63 6.21 13.44
N PHE A 59 -17.75 6.49 12.79
CA PHE A 59 -17.80 6.62 11.34
C PHE A 59 -16.92 7.76 10.83
N THR A 60 -16.91 8.90 11.50
CA THR A 60 -16.04 10.03 11.13
C THR A 60 -14.57 9.64 11.20
N GLN A 61 -14.17 8.87 12.22
CA GLN A 61 -12.82 8.34 12.33
C GLN A 61 -12.47 7.40 11.15
N GLU A 62 -13.40 6.55 10.72
CA GLU A 62 -13.23 5.71 9.54
C GLU A 62 -13.12 6.54 8.25
N MET A 63 -13.94 7.59 8.11
CA MET A 63 -13.90 8.50 6.96
C MET A 63 -12.59 9.30 6.89
N ASP A 64 -12.04 9.72 8.03
CA ASP A 64 -10.72 10.35 8.11
C ASP A 64 -9.61 9.37 7.69
N GLY A 65 -9.71 8.12 8.13
CA GLY A 65 -8.80 7.04 7.71
C GLY A 65 -8.87 6.78 6.20
N PHE A 66 -10.08 6.71 5.64
CA PHE A 66 -10.29 6.61 4.21
C PHE A 66 -9.72 7.81 3.45
N TYR A 67 -9.97 9.03 3.93
CA TYR A 67 -9.47 10.25 3.30
C TYR A 67 -7.93 10.26 3.24
N MET A 68 -7.26 9.84 4.32
CA MET A 68 -5.80 9.68 4.35
C MET A 68 -5.30 8.68 3.30
N LEU A 69 -5.98 7.55 3.13
CA LEU A 69 -5.64 6.57 2.10
C LEU A 69 -5.86 7.12 0.68
N PHE A 70 -6.95 7.85 0.48
CA PHE A 70 -7.30 8.46 -0.80
C PHE A 70 -6.29 9.52 -1.25
N THR A 71 -5.90 10.43 -0.35
CA THR A 71 -4.89 11.45 -0.67
C THR A 71 -3.53 10.81 -0.95
N ARG A 72 -3.12 9.82 -0.14
CA ARG A 72 -1.90 9.05 -0.41
C ARG A 72 -1.95 8.38 -1.79
N TYR A 73 -3.10 7.81 -2.18
CA TYR A 73 -3.28 7.21 -3.50
C TYR A 73 -3.07 8.23 -4.63
N LEU A 74 -3.66 9.43 -4.53
CA LEU A 74 -3.47 10.48 -5.53
C LEU A 74 -2.00 10.89 -5.65
N ASP A 75 -1.33 11.07 -4.51
CA ASP A 75 0.09 11.45 -4.44
C ASP A 75 0.99 10.38 -5.05
N GLU A 76 0.78 9.10 -4.71
CA GLU A 76 1.60 8.00 -5.23
C GLU A 76 1.35 7.73 -6.71
N LYS A 77 0.10 7.90 -7.17
CA LYS A 77 -0.26 7.81 -8.58
C LYS A 77 0.40 8.91 -9.41
N ALA A 78 0.39 10.15 -8.94
CA ALA A 78 1.04 11.27 -9.63
C ALA A 78 2.56 11.09 -9.69
N LYS A 79 3.17 10.58 -8.62
CA LYS A 79 4.61 10.29 -8.58
C LYS A 79 5.00 9.05 -9.39
N GLY A 80 4.04 8.19 -9.76
CA GLY A 80 4.30 6.91 -10.43
C GLY A 80 5.27 6.03 -9.64
N LYS A 81 5.23 6.09 -8.30
CA LYS A 81 6.24 5.45 -7.45
C LYS A 81 6.18 3.93 -7.61
N LYS A 82 7.16 3.38 -8.31
CA LYS A 82 7.37 1.94 -8.43
C LYS A 82 8.45 1.47 -7.46
N LEU A 83 8.41 0.17 -7.14
CA LEU A 83 9.50 -0.49 -6.43
C LEU A 83 10.78 -0.37 -7.26
N ASN A 84 11.87 0.12 -6.66
CA ASN A 84 13.18 0.07 -7.29
C ASN A 84 13.78 -1.33 -7.05
N TRP A 85 13.88 -2.14 -8.12
CA TRP A 85 14.35 -3.51 -8.06
C TRP A 85 15.80 -3.63 -7.57
N GLU A 86 16.66 -2.65 -7.90
CA GLU A 86 18.08 -2.64 -7.52
C GLU A 86 18.29 -2.47 -6.00
N LYS A 87 17.28 -1.94 -5.30
CA LYS A 87 17.34 -1.74 -3.84
C LYS A 87 16.85 -2.96 -3.05
N ILE A 88 16.33 -3.98 -3.72
CA ILE A 88 15.84 -5.18 -3.06
C ILE A 88 17.04 -6.05 -2.70
N GLN A 89 17.10 -6.46 -1.44
CA GLN A 89 18.12 -7.35 -0.91
C GLN A 89 17.45 -8.54 -0.21
N THR A 90 18.08 -9.70 -0.27
CA THR A 90 17.63 -10.87 0.48
C THR A 90 17.72 -10.57 1.97
N PRO A 91 16.69 -10.87 2.77
CA PRO A 91 16.75 -10.71 4.21
C PRO A 91 17.88 -11.56 4.81
N SER A 92 18.52 -11.07 5.87
CA SER A 92 19.58 -11.79 6.55
C SER A 92 19.04 -12.95 7.40
N SER A 93 19.90 -13.88 7.79
CA SER A 93 19.56 -15.03 8.65
C SER A 93 18.95 -14.63 9.99
N GLU A 94 19.27 -13.43 10.47
CA GLU A 94 18.77 -12.88 11.74
C GLU A 94 17.36 -12.28 11.58
N GLN A 95 16.95 -11.92 10.37
CA GLN A 95 15.62 -11.36 10.08
C GLN A 95 14.57 -12.44 9.84
N ILE A 96 14.98 -13.63 9.39
CA ILE A 96 14.11 -14.79 9.16
C ILE A 96 14.73 -16.01 9.84
N ILE A 97 14.24 -16.31 11.04
CA ILE A 97 14.72 -17.44 11.84
C ILE A 97 13.98 -18.72 11.40
N PRO A 98 14.69 -19.79 11.00
CA PRO A 98 14.09 -21.08 10.72
C PRO A 98 13.35 -21.63 11.94
N TYR A 99 12.15 -22.19 11.73
CA TYR A 99 11.32 -22.73 12.81
C TYR A 99 12.07 -23.77 13.69
N ALA A 100 12.91 -24.61 13.07
CA ALA A 100 13.70 -25.61 13.79
C ALA A 100 14.75 -25.03 14.77
N GLN A 101 15.07 -23.74 14.67
CA GLN A 101 15.97 -23.05 15.57
C GLN A 101 15.24 -22.38 16.75
N LEU A 102 13.90 -22.35 16.74
CA LEU A 102 13.12 -21.82 17.85
C LEU A 102 13.23 -22.78 19.04
N SER A 103 13.53 -22.22 20.21
CA SER A 103 13.60 -23.01 21.44
C SER A 103 12.20 -23.44 21.89
N GLU A 104 12.10 -24.67 22.41
CA GLU A 104 10.87 -25.13 23.06
C GLU A 104 10.65 -24.36 24.37
N CYS A 105 9.44 -23.85 24.56
CA CYS A 105 9.03 -23.18 25.80
C CYS A 105 7.90 -23.96 26.45
N ASN A 106 8.16 -24.47 27.66
CA ASN A 106 7.16 -25.22 28.46
C ASN A 106 6.46 -24.33 29.51
N GLN A 107 6.72 -23.02 29.49
CA GLN A 107 6.15 -22.07 30.45
C GLN A 107 4.84 -21.49 29.91
N THR A 108 3.77 -21.61 30.70
CA THR A 108 2.43 -21.16 30.30
C THR A 108 2.11 -19.73 30.75
N GLY A 109 3.00 -19.09 31.54
CA GLY A 109 2.75 -17.78 32.14
C GLY A 109 2.55 -16.64 31.14
N ASP A 110 3.09 -16.76 29.92
CA ASP A 110 2.91 -15.73 28.88
C ASP A 110 1.61 -15.88 28.08
N LEU A 111 0.86 -16.97 28.26
CA LEU A 111 -0.43 -17.15 27.58
C LEU A 111 -1.47 -16.12 28.02
N GLU A 112 -1.36 -15.60 29.25
CA GLU A 112 -2.24 -14.53 29.75
C GLU A 112 -2.06 -13.21 28.97
N LYS A 113 -0.91 -13.03 28.28
CA LYS A 113 -0.63 -11.86 27.43
C LYS A 113 -0.96 -12.12 25.96
N LEU A 114 -1.27 -13.36 25.58
CA LEU A 114 -1.49 -13.75 24.20
C LEU A 114 -2.94 -13.44 23.79
N ALA A 115 -3.11 -12.70 22.69
CA ALA A 115 -4.39 -12.51 22.02
C ALA A 115 -4.38 -13.20 20.65
N VAL A 116 -5.46 -13.89 20.30
CA VAL A 116 -5.63 -14.55 19.00
C VAL A 116 -6.66 -13.79 18.17
N LEU A 117 -6.22 -13.19 17.07
CA LEU A 117 -7.07 -12.47 16.12
C LEU A 117 -7.22 -13.28 14.83
N LYS A 118 -8.46 -13.52 14.40
CA LYS A 118 -8.80 -14.16 13.13
C LYS A 118 -9.43 -13.14 12.19
N LEU A 119 -8.87 -12.98 10.99
CA LEU A 119 -9.41 -12.10 9.96
C LEU A 119 -10.60 -12.78 9.27
N ASN A 120 -11.82 -12.31 9.58
CA ASN A 120 -13.08 -12.92 9.13
C ASN A 120 -13.94 -11.98 8.25
N GLY A 121 -13.32 -11.03 7.55
CA GLY A 121 -14.06 -10.07 6.70
C GLY A 121 -14.44 -10.61 5.30
N GLY A 122 -14.01 -11.82 4.93
CA GLY A 122 -14.27 -12.41 3.62
C GLY A 122 -15.65 -13.07 3.52
N LEU A 123 -16.40 -12.78 2.46
CA LEU A 123 -17.78 -13.25 2.29
C LEU A 123 -17.92 -14.67 1.67
N GLY A 124 -16.82 -15.31 1.24
CA GLY A 124 -16.87 -16.68 0.71
C GLY A 124 -17.61 -16.84 -0.63
N THR A 125 -17.87 -15.75 -1.36
CA THR A 125 -18.61 -15.75 -2.64
C THR A 125 -17.98 -16.65 -3.71
N THR A 126 -16.67 -16.91 -3.63
CA THR A 126 -15.98 -17.87 -4.49
C THR A 126 -16.43 -19.32 -4.29
N MET A 127 -17.10 -19.63 -3.17
CA MET A 127 -17.67 -20.95 -2.87
C MET A 127 -19.18 -21.04 -3.20
N GLY A 128 -19.79 -19.98 -3.74
CA GLY A 128 -21.19 -20.00 -4.20
C GLY A 128 -22.26 -20.03 -3.09
N CYS A 129 -21.89 -19.61 -1.87
CA CYS A 129 -22.80 -19.44 -0.74
C CYS A 129 -23.65 -18.18 -0.84
#